data_AF-A0A8T0ECN1-F1
#
_entry.id   AF-A0A8T0ECN1-F1
#
_cell.length_a   1.000
_cell.length_b   1.000
_cell.length_c   1.000
_cell.angle_alpha   90.00
_cell.angle_beta   90.00
_cell.angle_gamma   90.00
#
_symmetry.space_group_name_H-M   'P 1'
#
loop_
_entity.id
_entity.type
_entity.pdbx_description
1 polymer ?
#
loop_
_entity_poly.entity_id
_entity_poly.type
_entity_poly.pdbx_seq_one_letter_code
_entity_poly.pdbx_strand_id
1 'polypeptide(L)'
;MLLKHCKQHKSVFFTNGSNGISSMMLKKVKQIMGPCYRISLLPKRVFTRILMLFSLPTMSDDEEEAAGGQQQQLITLLQVNKGELVFPNYKVNKKTVIFCDRDELIRYEEARQLENDIFNAIESKNFELAKELYINAREEFEDQCSSDFAKRASILPPFLKRYTSFHVYIRCMTLGVEALQRLRQYKEAVSLLRKLLKQTAFCQDYKGRWYDRLALNLEQHLKQPEQALKAIKSAISDSNVRVGHRYSLLTRALRITKSLEDTDEFRQQILKESSVIEAPKVVIKGRLCPRPILGRRNVFISSSNTADVDDVTILGVEQLAIEHYKEEGFPEGIHGEGSTFHSIYGLLFWDIIYDGNIPDVFISPYQTHPLDLNSETFFQSRKDQILNHLETLRKSSHEEIKEIVKTTWENHHGQASLVAWDHFSDLEHVQGLICCFNSDVLCGICERLAKDYRFTRSGVPDLVVWNPETFKVKIVEVKGPGDKLSSKQILWLDYLIQLGADAEVCLVEAVASKKLRKETSKEM
;
A
#
# COMPACT_ATOMS: atom_id res chain seq x y z
N MET A 1 -5.87 -21.86 33.11
CA MET A 1 -5.75 -22.38 34.50
C MET A 1 -6.54 -23.68 34.70
N LEU A 2 -7.86 -23.70 34.46
CA LEU A 2 -8.71 -24.91 34.62
C LEU A 2 -8.30 -26.09 33.74
N LEU A 3 -7.98 -25.87 32.46
CA LEU A 3 -7.48 -26.91 31.55
C LEU A 3 -6.14 -27.52 32.02
N LYS A 4 -5.28 -26.72 32.67
CA LYS A 4 -4.00 -27.17 33.24
C LYS A 4 -4.23 -28.02 34.49
N HIS A 5 -5.12 -27.59 35.38
CA HIS A 5 -5.54 -28.34 36.58
C HIS A 5 -6.16 -29.70 36.23
N CYS A 6 -7.05 -29.73 35.23
CA CYS A 6 -7.66 -30.99 34.77
C CYS A 6 -6.67 -31.97 34.11
N LYS A 7 -5.57 -31.47 33.53
CA LYS A 7 -4.49 -32.29 32.95
C LYS A 7 -3.50 -32.81 34.01
N GLN A 8 -3.29 -32.05 35.09
CA GLN A 8 -2.32 -32.37 36.14
C GLN A 8 -2.84 -33.36 37.18
N HIS A 9 -4.17 -33.40 37.40
CA HIS A 9 -4.78 -34.34 38.33
C HIS A 9 -5.47 -35.49 37.57
N LYS A 10 -4.93 -36.71 37.65
CA LYS A 10 -5.64 -37.95 37.26
C LYS A 10 -6.39 -38.47 38.48
N SER A 11 -7.65 -38.89 38.28
CA SER A 11 -8.47 -39.45 39.36
C SER A 11 -7.84 -40.76 39.87
N VAL A 12 -7.69 -40.89 41.19
CA VAL A 12 -7.11 -42.07 41.86
C VAL A 12 -8.12 -43.24 41.93
N PHE A 13 -9.39 -43.02 41.59
CA PHE A 13 -10.49 -43.94 41.88
C PHE A 13 -11.24 -44.54 40.68
N PHE A 14 -10.77 -44.39 39.43
CA PHE A 14 -11.46 -44.97 38.27
C PHE A 14 -10.53 -45.70 37.32
N THR A 15 -10.62 -47.03 37.35
CA THR A 15 -10.16 -47.95 36.31
C THR A 15 -11.16 -47.95 35.15
N ASN A 16 -10.64 -47.87 33.92
CA ASN A 16 -11.30 -48.19 32.65
C ASN A 16 -12.73 -47.68 32.43
N GLY A 17 -12.89 -46.43 31.97
CA GLY A 17 -14.15 -45.96 31.38
C GLY A 17 -14.47 -44.48 31.61
N SER A 18 -13.98 -43.61 30.70
CA SER A 18 -14.66 -42.38 30.26
C SER A 18 -15.32 -41.42 31.27
N ASN A 19 -14.76 -41.12 32.45
CA ASN A 19 -15.22 -39.97 33.26
C ASN A 19 -14.11 -39.38 34.15
N GLY A 20 -13.19 -38.63 33.55
CA GLY A 20 -12.13 -37.89 34.28
C GLY A 20 -12.61 -36.57 34.89
N ILE A 21 -11.78 -35.96 35.76
CA ILE A 21 -11.99 -34.63 36.37
C ILE A 21 -12.39 -33.57 35.33
N SER A 22 -11.83 -33.65 34.11
CA SER A 22 -12.20 -32.81 32.96
C SER A 22 -13.69 -32.87 32.60
N SER A 23 -14.31 -34.06 32.65
CA SER A 23 -15.74 -34.27 32.34
C SER A 23 -16.63 -33.62 33.39
N MET A 24 -16.30 -33.82 34.68
CA MET A 24 -17.02 -33.19 35.80
C MET A 24 -16.91 -31.66 35.76
N MET A 25 -15.71 -31.14 35.49
CA MET A 25 -15.48 -29.71 35.36
C MET A 25 -16.24 -29.14 34.16
N LEU A 26 -16.22 -29.83 33.00
CA LEU A 26 -17.01 -29.43 31.84
C LEU A 26 -18.51 -29.43 32.15
N LYS A 27 -19.02 -30.40 32.92
CA LYS A 27 -20.43 -30.45 33.35
C LYS A 27 -20.80 -29.26 34.24
N LYS A 28 -19.98 -28.94 35.25
CA LYS A 28 -20.18 -27.75 36.11
C LYS A 28 -20.13 -26.45 35.31
N VAL A 29 -19.17 -26.32 34.39
CA VAL A 29 -19.06 -25.15 33.50
C VAL A 29 -20.31 -25.02 32.62
N LYS A 30 -20.77 -26.11 32.01
CA LYS A 30 -22.01 -26.11 31.21
C LYS A 30 -23.24 -25.72 32.03
N GLN A 31 -23.34 -26.15 33.29
CA GLN A 31 -24.43 -25.77 34.18
C GLN A 31 -24.41 -24.26 34.51
N ILE A 32 -23.23 -23.70 34.79
CA ILE A 32 -23.07 -22.27 35.09
C ILE A 32 -23.36 -21.41 33.85
N MET A 33 -22.88 -21.84 32.68
CA MET A 33 -23.03 -21.08 31.44
C MET A 33 -24.47 -21.08 30.88
N GLY A 34 -25.28 -22.09 31.20
CA GLY A 34 -26.62 -22.22 30.64
C GLY A 34 -26.64 -22.47 29.13
N PRO A 35 -27.75 -22.19 28.43
CA PRO A 35 -27.88 -22.40 26.99
C PRO A 35 -26.87 -21.55 26.21
N CYS A 36 -26.02 -22.22 25.42
CA CYS A 36 -25.01 -21.58 24.60
C CYS A 36 -25.21 -21.94 23.14
N TYR A 37 -25.13 -20.95 22.27
CA TYR A 37 -25.31 -21.12 20.83
C TYR A 37 -23.97 -20.94 20.12
N ARG A 38 -23.70 -21.79 19.15
CA ARG A 38 -22.54 -21.67 18.26
C ARG A 38 -23.00 -21.93 16.83
N ILE A 39 -22.59 -21.08 15.91
CA ILE A 39 -22.87 -21.26 14.49
C ILE A 39 -22.28 -22.59 14.01
N SER A 40 -23.06 -23.37 13.28
CA SER A 40 -22.59 -24.63 12.68
C SER A 40 -21.48 -24.36 11.67
N LEU A 41 -20.38 -25.12 11.75
CA LEU A 41 -19.17 -24.88 10.96
C LEU A 41 -19.39 -25.08 9.45
N LEU A 42 -20.16 -26.10 9.08
CA LEU A 42 -20.39 -26.43 7.66
C LEU A 42 -21.16 -25.31 6.92
N PRO A 43 -22.33 -24.85 7.40
CA PRO A 43 -23.01 -23.68 6.81
C PRO A 43 -22.12 -22.43 6.83
N LYS A 44 -21.40 -22.19 7.93
CA LYS A 44 -20.47 -21.05 8.03
C LYS A 44 -19.45 -21.06 6.90
N ARG A 45 -18.79 -22.19 6.62
CA ARG A 45 -17.81 -22.33 5.54
C ARG A 45 -18.40 -22.11 4.14
N VAL A 46 -19.67 -22.42 3.93
CA VAL A 46 -20.36 -22.10 2.67
C VAL A 46 -20.49 -20.59 2.50
N PHE A 47 -21.02 -19.90 3.52
CA PHE A 47 -21.15 -18.43 3.48
C PHE A 47 -19.79 -17.72 3.41
N THR A 48 -18.76 -18.23 4.09
CA THR A 48 -17.39 -17.70 4.00
C THR A 48 -16.87 -17.76 2.56
N ARG A 49 -17.08 -18.87 1.84
CA ARG A 49 -16.65 -18.97 0.43
C ARG A 49 -17.49 -18.09 -0.50
N ILE A 50 -18.78 -17.94 -0.26
CA ILE A 50 -19.62 -16.98 -1.01
C ILE A 50 -19.11 -15.56 -0.81
N LEU A 51 -18.81 -15.18 0.43
CA LEU A 51 -18.28 -13.87 0.76
C LEU A 51 -16.88 -13.65 0.15
N MET A 52 -16.03 -14.69 0.15
CA MET A 52 -14.73 -14.66 -0.52
C MET A 52 -14.88 -14.37 -2.02
N LEU A 53 -15.79 -15.07 -2.72
CA LEU A 53 -16.08 -14.85 -4.14
C LEU A 53 -16.61 -13.43 -4.43
N PHE A 54 -17.46 -12.90 -3.54
CA PHE A 54 -17.95 -11.52 -3.62
C PHE A 54 -16.78 -10.52 -3.51
N SER A 55 -15.84 -10.78 -2.60
CA SER A 55 -14.74 -9.88 -2.28
C SER A 55 -13.52 -9.99 -3.18
N LEU A 56 -13.44 -10.97 -4.10
CA LEU A 56 -12.26 -11.13 -4.97
C LEU A 56 -11.76 -9.82 -5.58
N PRO A 57 -12.64 -8.93 -6.09
CA PRO A 57 -12.17 -7.70 -6.72
C PRO A 57 -11.63 -6.67 -5.73
N THR A 58 -12.08 -6.71 -4.49
CA THR A 58 -11.68 -5.78 -3.42
C THR A 58 -10.55 -6.34 -2.56
N MET A 59 -10.13 -7.60 -2.79
CA MET A 59 -8.96 -8.17 -2.12
C MET A 59 -7.71 -7.42 -2.61
N SER A 60 -7.00 -6.74 -1.71
CA SER A 60 -5.68 -6.17 -2.00
C SER A 60 -4.56 -7.16 -1.63
N ASP A 61 -3.50 -7.17 -2.44
CA ASP A 61 -2.27 -7.92 -2.15
C ASP A 61 -1.34 -7.12 -1.23
N ASP A 62 -1.64 -5.84 -1.04
CA ASP A 62 -0.80 -4.93 -0.27
C ASP A 62 -1.18 -5.01 1.21
N GLU A 63 -0.18 -5.35 2.01
CA GLU A 63 -0.28 -5.57 3.47
C GLU A 63 -0.90 -4.34 4.18
N GLU A 64 -0.70 -3.13 3.64
CA GLU A 64 -1.26 -1.86 4.12
C GLU A 64 -2.76 -1.67 3.79
N GLU A 65 -3.25 -2.28 2.71
CA GLU A 65 -4.65 -2.19 2.25
C GLU A 65 -5.48 -3.44 2.59
N ALA A 66 -4.85 -4.48 3.16
CA ALA A 66 -5.53 -5.69 3.64
C ALA A 66 -6.41 -5.46 4.89
N ALA A 67 -6.81 -4.21 5.13
CA ALA A 67 -7.68 -3.78 6.22
C ALA A 67 -9.14 -4.05 5.86
N GLY A 68 -9.59 -5.27 6.16
CA GLY A 68 -10.99 -5.61 6.04
C GLY A 68 -11.24 -7.09 6.09
N GLY A 69 -11.29 -7.64 7.31
CA GLY A 69 -11.75 -9.01 7.50
C GLY A 69 -13.21 -9.18 7.02
N GLN A 70 -13.77 -10.37 7.21
CA GLN A 70 -15.16 -10.69 6.85
C GLN A 70 -16.18 -9.66 7.37
N GLN A 71 -15.89 -8.99 8.49
CA GLN A 71 -16.72 -7.93 9.04
C GLN A 71 -16.83 -6.71 8.12
N GLN A 72 -15.72 -6.22 7.57
CA GLN A 72 -15.73 -5.06 6.67
C GLN A 72 -16.52 -5.36 5.39
N GLN A 73 -16.36 -6.57 4.86
CA GLN A 73 -17.08 -7.02 3.67
C GLN A 73 -18.60 -7.03 3.88
N LEU A 74 -19.05 -7.45 5.08
CA LEU A 74 -20.47 -7.41 5.45
C LEU A 74 -20.97 -5.98 5.64
N ILE A 75 -20.14 -5.06 6.16
CA ILE A 75 -20.47 -3.64 6.28
C ILE A 75 -20.64 -3.03 4.88
N THR A 76 -19.70 -3.28 3.96
CA THR A 76 -19.81 -2.83 2.56
C THR A 76 -21.12 -3.32 1.92
N LEU A 77 -21.45 -4.60 2.07
CA LEU A 77 -22.72 -5.16 1.59
C LEU A 77 -23.94 -4.45 2.20
N LEU A 78 -23.90 -4.15 3.49
CA LEU A 78 -24.98 -3.44 4.18
C LEU A 78 -25.14 -2.00 3.64
N GLN A 79 -24.05 -1.28 3.42
CA GLN A 79 -24.05 0.08 2.88
C GLN A 79 -24.59 0.11 1.44
N VAL A 80 -24.21 -0.86 0.62
CA VAL A 80 -24.78 -1.05 -0.73
C VAL A 80 -26.28 -1.27 -0.66
N ASN A 81 -26.74 -2.18 0.21
CA ASN A 81 -28.17 -2.49 0.33
C ASN A 81 -28.99 -1.30 0.83
N LYS A 82 -28.38 -0.39 1.61
CA LYS A 82 -29.01 0.85 2.05
C LYS A 82 -28.96 1.98 1.01
N GLY A 83 -28.21 1.82 -0.07
CA GLY A 83 -27.94 2.88 -1.04
C GLY A 83 -26.96 3.95 -0.56
N GLU A 84 -26.26 3.71 0.56
CA GLU A 84 -25.24 4.63 1.11
C GLU A 84 -23.91 4.51 0.35
N LEU A 85 -23.66 3.38 -0.31
CA LEU A 85 -22.46 3.13 -1.11
C LEU A 85 -22.84 2.80 -2.55
N VAL A 86 -22.43 3.65 -3.49
CA VAL A 86 -22.68 3.50 -4.93
C VAL A 86 -21.34 3.23 -5.63
N PHE A 87 -21.31 2.25 -6.52
CA PHE A 87 -20.12 1.94 -7.33
C PHE A 87 -20.22 2.57 -8.73
N PRO A 88 -19.09 2.80 -9.42
CA PRO A 88 -19.07 3.20 -10.81
C PRO A 88 -19.88 2.28 -11.72
N ASN A 89 -20.54 2.84 -12.72
CA ASN A 89 -21.28 2.06 -13.70
C ASN A 89 -20.35 1.60 -14.83
N TYR A 90 -20.20 0.29 -14.98
CA TYR A 90 -19.41 -0.33 -16.04
C TYR A 90 -20.03 -1.68 -16.44
N LYS A 91 -19.63 -2.18 -17.60
CA LYS A 91 -20.08 -3.49 -18.10
C LYS A 91 -19.27 -4.63 -17.48
N VAL A 92 -19.95 -5.55 -16.78
CA VAL A 92 -19.33 -6.80 -16.32
C VAL A 92 -19.13 -7.73 -17.53
N ASN A 93 -17.87 -8.08 -17.83
CA ASN A 93 -17.49 -8.86 -19.02
C ASN A 93 -16.53 -10.00 -18.66
N LYS A 94 -17.07 -11.09 -18.11
CA LYS A 94 -16.29 -12.29 -17.75
C LYS A 94 -16.08 -13.19 -18.96
N LYS A 95 -14.84 -13.53 -19.26
CA LYS A 95 -14.43 -14.49 -20.30
C LYS A 95 -13.58 -15.62 -19.73
N THR A 96 -12.77 -15.35 -18.72
CA THR A 96 -11.85 -16.32 -18.13
C THR A 96 -12.44 -16.94 -16.87
N VAL A 97 -12.38 -18.28 -16.78
CA VAL A 97 -12.79 -19.01 -15.57
C VAL A 97 -11.64 -18.98 -14.56
N ILE A 98 -11.85 -18.30 -13.42
CA ILE A 98 -10.87 -18.22 -12.34
C ILE A 98 -10.75 -19.56 -11.62
N PHE A 99 -11.86 -20.15 -11.18
CA PHE A 99 -11.92 -21.46 -10.52
C PHE A 99 -12.68 -22.45 -11.40
N CYS A 100 -12.01 -23.51 -11.84
CA CYS A 100 -12.58 -24.53 -12.75
C CYS A 100 -13.59 -25.44 -12.03
N ASP A 101 -13.35 -25.71 -10.75
CA ASP A 101 -14.19 -26.60 -9.95
C ASP A 101 -14.26 -26.14 -8.49
N ARG A 102 -15.09 -26.86 -7.73
CA ARG A 102 -15.28 -26.62 -6.30
C ARG A 102 -13.99 -26.81 -5.49
N ASP A 103 -13.14 -27.74 -5.89
CA ASP A 103 -11.97 -28.12 -5.10
C ASP A 103 -10.84 -27.11 -5.29
N GLU A 104 -10.75 -26.46 -6.46
CA GLU A 104 -9.84 -25.35 -6.69
C GLU A 104 -10.20 -24.13 -5.84
N LEU A 105 -11.49 -23.83 -5.69
CA LEU A 105 -11.94 -22.78 -4.77
C LEU A 105 -11.59 -23.12 -3.30
N ILE A 106 -11.68 -24.39 -2.92
CA ILE A 106 -11.32 -24.84 -1.56
C ILE A 106 -9.82 -24.74 -1.33
N ARG A 107 -8.99 -25.18 -2.30
CA ARG A 107 -7.53 -25.02 -2.21
C ARG A 107 -7.13 -23.55 -2.10
N TYR A 108 -7.80 -22.66 -2.83
CA TYR A 108 -7.59 -21.22 -2.70
C TYR A 108 -7.99 -20.70 -1.31
N GLU A 109 -9.17 -21.08 -0.79
CA GLU A 109 -9.60 -20.75 0.58
C GLU A 109 -8.57 -21.19 1.62
N GLU A 110 -8.10 -22.43 1.53
CA GLU A 110 -7.14 -23.02 2.46
C GLU A 110 -5.77 -22.34 2.39
N ALA A 111 -5.29 -22.03 1.18
CA ALA A 111 -4.06 -21.26 1.01
C ALA A 111 -4.18 -19.84 1.61
N ARG A 112 -5.31 -19.16 1.42
CA ARG A 112 -5.58 -17.82 2.00
C ARG A 112 -5.65 -17.87 3.52
N GLN A 113 -6.27 -18.91 4.08
CA GLN A 113 -6.29 -19.10 5.53
C GLN A 113 -4.87 -19.32 6.07
N LEU A 114 -4.07 -20.15 5.41
CA LEU A 114 -2.68 -20.40 5.78
C LEU A 114 -1.85 -19.11 5.73
N GLU A 115 -2.01 -18.29 4.70
CA GLU A 115 -1.34 -16.98 4.61
C GLU A 115 -1.70 -16.08 5.79
N ASN A 116 -2.99 -15.98 6.13
CA ASN A 116 -3.46 -15.18 7.24
C ASN A 116 -2.93 -15.72 8.58
N ASP A 117 -2.86 -17.04 8.75
CA ASP A 117 -2.30 -17.65 9.96
C ASP A 117 -0.79 -17.35 10.11
N ILE A 118 -0.03 -17.37 9.01
CA ILE A 118 1.38 -16.94 8.99
C ILE A 118 1.49 -15.46 9.39
N PHE A 119 0.68 -14.59 8.77
CA PHE A 119 0.67 -13.15 9.08
C PHE A 119 0.35 -12.89 10.56
N ASN A 120 -0.70 -13.51 11.09
CA ASN A 120 -1.09 -13.37 12.50
C ASN A 120 -0.01 -13.90 13.45
N ALA A 121 0.70 -14.96 13.08
CA ALA A 121 1.83 -15.46 13.85
C ALA A 121 3.00 -14.47 13.88
N ILE A 122 3.30 -13.80 12.75
CA ILE A 122 4.32 -12.74 12.67
C ILE A 122 3.92 -11.53 13.54
N GLU A 123 2.67 -11.05 13.42
CA GLU A 123 2.14 -9.93 14.22
C GLU A 123 2.18 -10.24 15.73
N SER A 124 1.84 -11.48 16.09
CA SER A 124 1.92 -11.97 17.47
C SER A 124 3.35 -12.28 17.94
N LYS A 125 4.37 -11.99 17.10
CA LYS A 125 5.80 -12.28 17.33
C LYS A 125 6.12 -13.75 17.59
N ASN A 126 5.23 -14.66 17.16
CA ASN A 126 5.43 -16.10 17.22
C ASN A 126 6.08 -16.59 15.92
N PHE A 127 7.36 -16.24 15.74
CA PHE A 127 8.09 -16.50 14.50
C PHE A 127 8.35 -17.98 14.22
N GLU A 128 8.40 -18.83 15.26
CA GLU A 128 8.54 -20.28 15.07
C GLU A 128 7.27 -20.90 14.49
N LEU A 129 6.09 -20.49 14.96
CA LEU A 129 4.83 -20.90 14.34
C LEU A 129 4.74 -20.39 12.89
N ALA A 130 5.13 -19.14 12.63
CA ALA A 130 5.17 -18.61 11.27
C ALA A 130 6.12 -19.43 10.37
N LYS A 131 7.26 -19.89 10.92
CA LYS A 131 8.20 -20.79 10.25
C LYS A 131 7.56 -22.13 9.89
N GLU A 132 6.91 -22.79 10.85
CA GLU A 132 6.21 -24.06 10.63
C GLU A 132 5.13 -23.93 9.54
N LEU A 133 4.30 -22.89 9.64
CA LEU A 133 3.18 -22.67 8.71
C LEU A 133 3.64 -22.38 7.27
N TYR A 134 4.69 -21.59 7.05
CA TYR A 134 5.18 -21.37 5.67
C TYR A 134 5.84 -22.62 5.09
N ILE A 135 6.43 -23.49 5.93
CA ILE A 135 6.99 -24.78 5.47
C ILE A 135 5.85 -25.65 4.92
N ASN A 136 4.72 -25.73 5.61
CA ASN A 136 3.52 -26.41 5.10
C ASN A 136 3.07 -25.80 3.76
N ALA A 137 3.07 -24.47 3.64
CA ALA A 137 2.73 -23.79 2.39
C ALA A 137 3.69 -24.15 1.23
N ARG A 138 4.98 -24.31 1.54
CA ARG A 138 6.00 -24.71 0.56
C ARG A 138 5.80 -26.16 0.12
N GLU A 139 5.51 -27.06 1.04
CA GLU A 139 5.27 -28.48 0.74
C GLU A 139 4.05 -28.64 -0.18
N GLU A 140 2.93 -27.97 0.15
CA GLU A 140 1.74 -27.95 -0.72
C GLU A 140 2.02 -27.39 -2.12
N PHE A 141 2.87 -26.36 -2.21
CA PHE A 141 3.29 -25.82 -3.50
C PHE A 141 4.14 -26.82 -4.29
N GLU A 142 5.16 -27.41 -3.65
CA GLU A 142 6.09 -28.35 -4.29
C GLU A 142 5.35 -29.63 -4.76
N ASP A 143 4.39 -30.13 -3.99
CA ASP A 143 3.59 -31.30 -4.33
C ASP A 143 2.68 -31.08 -5.56
N GLN A 144 2.15 -29.86 -5.72
CA GLN A 144 1.17 -29.54 -6.76
C GLN A 144 1.78 -28.80 -7.96
N CYS A 145 3.03 -28.33 -7.88
CA CYS A 145 3.63 -27.45 -8.90
C CYS A 145 3.76 -28.06 -10.31
N SER A 146 3.76 -29.39 -10.41
CA SER A 146 3.85 -30.11 -11.69
C SER A 146 2.49 -30.51 -12.27
N SER A 147 1.40 -30.23 -11.55
CA SER A 147 0.04 -30.55 -11.99
C SER A 147 -0.42 -29.69 -13.17
N ASP A 148 -1.43 -30.16 -13.90
CA ASP A 148 -2.06 -29.35 -14.96
C ASP A 148 -2.75 -28.10 -14.39
N PHE A 149 -3.15 -28.11 -13.12
CA PHE A 149 -3.65 -26.93 -12.41
C PHE A 149 -2.59 -25.84 -12.32
N ALA A 150 -1.33 -26.19 -12.01
CA ALA A 150 -0.23 -25.23 -11.93
C ALA A 150 0.08 -24.61 -13.29
N LYS A 151 0.04 -25.42 -14.37
CA LYS A 151 0.20 -24.92 -15.75
C LYS A 151 -0.93 -23.97 -16.15
N ARG A 152 -2.17 -24.30 -15.81
CA ARG A 152 -3.33 -23.43 -16.08
C ARG A 152 -3.21 -22.11 -15.30
N ALA A 153 -2.88 -22.19 -14.02
CA ALA A 153 -2.70 -21.02 -13.16
C ALA A 153 -1.60 -20.08 -13.68
N SER A 154 -0.52 -20.64 -14.26
CA SER A 154 0.60 -19.84 -14.78
C SER A 154 0.31 -19.10 -16.09
N ILE A 155 -0.70 -19.53 -16.86
CA ILE A 155 -1.12 -18.88 -18.11
C ILE A 155 -2.26 -17.87 -17.93
N LEU A 156 -2.86 -17.78 -16.74
CA LEU A 156 -3.87 -16.75 -16.47
C LEU A 156 -3.28 -15.35 -16.66
N PRO A 157 -4.10 -14.36 -17.05
CA PRO A 157 -3.69 -12.96 -17.06
C PRO A 157 -3.06 -12.56 -15.71
N PRO A 158 -1.99 -11.73 -15.68
CA PRO A 158 -1.28 -11.40 -14.45
C PRO A 158 -2.18 -10.94 -13.30
N PHE A 159 -3.20 -10.12 -13.61
CA PHE A 159 -4.17 -9.61 -12.63
C PHE A 159 -5.15 -10.67 -12.10
N LEU A 160 -5.30 -11.81 -12.79
CA LEU A 160 -6.11 -12.94 -12.31
C LEU A 160 -5.28 -14.00 -11.58
N LYS A 161 -3.96 -14.08 -11.81
CA LYS A 161 -3.07 -15.06 -11.15
C LYS A 161 -3.14 -14.99 -9.62
N ARG A 162 -3.40 -13.81 -9.07
CA ARG A 162 -3.55 -13.58 -7.62
C ARG A 162 -4.70 -14.36 -6.97
N TYR A 163 -5.66 -14.80 -7.76
CA TYR A 163 -6.79 -15.63 -7.31
C TYR A 163 -6.51 -17.14 -7.42
N THR A 164 -5.24 -17.53 -7.44
CA THR A 164 -4.81 -18.94 -7.47
C THR A 164 -4.10 -19.32 -6.18
N SER A 165 -4.24 -20.58 -5.74
CA SER A 165 -3.54 -21.08 -4.55
C SER A 165 -2.02 -20.96 -4.71
N PHE A 166 -1.49 -21.19 -5.90
CA PHE A 166 -0.06 -21.06 -6.21
C PHE A 166 0.49 -19.65 -5.96
N HIS A 167 -0.25 -18.60 -6.37
CA HIS A 167 0.16 -17.24 -6.07
C HIS A 167 0.17 -16.98 -4.55
N VAL A 168 -0.83 -17.49 -3.83
CA VAL A 168 -0.89 -17.36 -2.37
C VAL A 168 0.25 -18.11 -1.68
N TYR A 169 0.61 -19.32 -2.12
CA TYR A 169 1.77 -20.04 -1.56
C TYR A 169 3.10 -19.31 -1.77
N ILE A 170 3.30 -18.64 -2.91
CA ILE A 170 4.48 -17.76 -3.11
C ILE A 170 4.47 -16.59 -2.11
N ARG A 171 3.32 -16.01 -1.80
CA ARG A 171 3.18 -14.98 -0.77
C ARG A 171 3.46 -15.54 0.64
N CYS A 172 2.95 -16.72 0.98
CA CYS A 172 3.28 -17.43 2.22
C CYS A 172 4.80 -17.61 2.38
N MET A 173 5.50 -18.03 1.31
CA MET A 173 6.96 -18.13 1.33
C MET A 173 7.65 -16.77 1.45
N THR A 174 7.08 -15.69 0.91
CA THR A 174 7.58 -14.33 1.11
C THR A 174 7.47 -13.91 2.58
N LEU A 175 6.35 -14.19 3.25
CA LEU A 175 6.21 -14.03 4.71
C LEU A 175 7.18 -14.95 5.48
N GLY A 176 7.43 -16.15 4.97
CA GLY A 176 8.42 -17.07 5.50
C GLY A 176 9.84 -16.49 5.52
N VAL A 177 10.22 -15.69 4.51
CA VAL A 177 11.50 -14.95 4.53
C VAL A 177 11.56 -14.00 5.72
N GLU A 178 10.49 -13.26 6.01
CA GLU A 178 10.44 -12.39 7.19
C GLU A 178 10.58 -13.19 8.48
N ALA A 179 9.82 -14.28 8.64
CA ALA A 179 9.92 -15.14 9.83
C ALA A 179 11.37 -15.63 10.04
N LEU A 180 12.03 -16.13 8.99
CA LEU A 180 13.43 -16.57 9.04
C LEU A 180 14.38 -15.44 9.41
N GLN A 181 14.18 -14.22 8.90
CA GLN A 181 14.99 -13.05 9.26
C GLN A 181 14.82 -12.67 10.73
N ARG A 182 13.60 -12.73 11.27
CA ARG A 182 13.31 -12.47 12.70
C ARG A 182 13.94 -13.53 13.61
N LEU A 183 13.99 -14.78 13.16
CA LEU A 183 14.70 -15.89 13.81
C LEU A 183 16.22 -15.86 13.59
N ARG A 184 16.76 -14.86 12.87
CA ARG A 184 18.19 -14.72 12.52
C ARG A 184 18.73 -15.90 11.68
N GLN A 185 17.86 -16.64 11.02
CA GLN A 185 18.20 -17.75 10.12
C GLN A 185 18.50 -17.23 8.70
N TYR A 186 19.47 -16.31 8.60
CA TYR A 186 19.75 -15.59 7.34
C TYR A 186 20.21 -16.49 6.19
N LYS A 187 20.88 -17.62 6.47
CA LYS A 187 21.28 -18.60 5.44
C LYS A 187 20.06 -19.26 4.79
N GLU A 188 19.08 -19.66 5.61
CA GLU A 188 17.81 -20.22 5.13
C GLU A 188 17.01 -19.14 4.37
N ALA A 189 16.96 -17.92 4.88
CA ALA A 189 16.28 -16.80 4.21
C ALA A 189 16.87 -16.51 2.81
N VAL A 190 18.20 -16.51 2.68
CA VAL A 190 18.89 -16.36 1.38
C VAL A 190 18.59 -17.53 0.44
N SER A 191 18.55 -18.77 0.96
CA SER A 191 18.18 -19.94 0.16
C SER A 191 16.75 -19.83 -0.38
N LEU A 192 15.81 -19.44 0.47
CA LEU A 192 14.40 -19.24 0.10
C LEU A 192 14.24 -18.11 -0.91
N LEU A 193 14.89 -16.96 -0.71
CA LEU A 193 14.90 -15.84 -1.66
C LEU A 193 15.44 -16.26 -3.03
N ARG A 194 16.52 -17.06 -3.07
CA ARG A 194 17.05 -17.60 -4.34
C ARG A 194 16.07 -18.55 -5.03
N LYS A 195 15.28 -19.33 -4.28
CA LYS A 195 14.19 -20.15 -4.86
C LYS A 195 13.07 -19.26 -5.43
N LEU A 196 12.62 -18.26 -4.68
CA LEU A 196 11.59 -17.30 -5.11
C LEU A 196 11.98 -16.55 -6.38
N LEU A 197 13.23 -16.13 -6.50
CA LEU A 197 13.76 -15.43 -7.67
C LEU A 197 13.90 -16.32 -8.92
N LYS A 198 13.96 -17.65 -8.76
CA LYS A 198 14.08 -18.59 -9.89
C LYS A 198 12.76 -18.85 -10.61
N GLN A 199 11.62 -18.74 -9.92
CA GLN A 199 10.31 -18.97 -10.55
C GLN A 199 9.85 -17.72 -11.34
N THR A 200 9.16 -17.94 -12.45
CA THR A 200 8.75 -16.89 -13.39
C THR A 200 7.23 -16.77 -13.54
N ALA A 201 6.45 -17.57 -12.82
CA ALA A 201 5.02 -17.71 -13.04
C ALA A 201 4.18 -16.75 -12.18
N PHE A 202 4.55 -16.56 -10.92
CA PHE A 202 3.70 -15.91 -9.90
C PHE A 202 4.47 -14.81 -9.16
N CYS A 203 3.75 -13.83 -8.61
CA CYS A 203 4.31 -12.71 -7.83
C CYS A 203 5.54 -12.04 -8.48
N GLN A 204 5.54 -11.86 -9.80
CA GLN A 204 6.71 -11.30 -10.50
C GLN A 204 6.97 -9.84 -10.10
N ASP A 205 5.93 -9.14 -9.67
CA ASP A 205 5.94 -7.81 -9.08
C ASP A 205 6.72 -7.74 -7.74
N TYR A 206 6.91 -8.87 -7.04
CA TYR A 206 7.67 -8.94 -5.78
C TYR A 206 9.19 -9.09 -6.00
N LYS A 207 9.66 -9.31 -7.24
CA LYS A 207 11.09 -9.53 -7.51
C LYS A 207 11.98 -8.40 -7.01
N GLY A 208 11.54 -7.15 -7.13
CA GLY A 208 12.26 -6.00 -6.56
C GLY A 208 12.47 -6.13 -5.05
N ARG A 209 11.42 -6.48 -4.29
CA ARG A 209 11.47 -6.72 -2.84
C ARG A 209 12.39 -7.90 -2.51
N TRP A 210 12.31 -9.00 -3.28
CA TRP A 210 13.15 -10.17 -3.06
C TRP A 210 14.63 -9.90 -3.32
N TYR A 211 14.98 -9.20 -4.40
CA TYR A 211 16.36 -8.81 -4.69
C TYR A 211 16.91 -7.86 -3.62
N ASP A 212 16.13 -6.86 -3.18
CA ASP A 212 16.56 -5.94 -2.12
C ASP A 212 16.82 -6.68 -0.80
N ARG A 213 15.89 -7.57 -0.38
CA ARG A 213 16.09 -8.41 0.80
C ARG A 213 17.28 -9.37 0.66
N LEU A 214 17.50 -9.93 -0.54
CA LEU A 214 18.64 -10.82 -0.81
C LEU A 214 19.96 -10.07 -0.68
N ALA A 215 20.08 -8.91 -1.32
CA ALA A 215 21.27 -8.08 -1.24
C ALA A 215 21.54 -7.61 0.21
N LEU A 216 20.50 -7.20 0.93
CA LEU A 216 20.59 -6.82 2.34
C LEU A 216 21.11 -7.98 3.21
N ASN A 217 20.51 -9.17 3.08
CA ASN A 217 20.91 -10.34 3.87
C ASN A 217 22.36 -10.75 3.59
N LEU A 218 22.77 -10.76 2.33
CA LEU A 218 24.14 -11.10 1.92
C LEU A 218 25.15 -10.09 2.47
N GLU A 219 24.89 -8.79 2.29
CA GLU A 219 25.80 -7.72 2.72
C GLU A 219 25.86 -7.57 4.24
N GLN A 220 24.71 -7.31 4.88
CA GLN A 220 24.66 -6.86 6.27
C GLN A 220 24.77 -8.01 7.26
N HIS A 221 24.11 -9.14 6.99
CA HIS A 221 24.00 -10.24 7.94
C HIS A 221 25.00 -11.37 7.69
N LEU A 222 25.23 -11.75 6.43
CA LEU A 222 26.17 -12.82 6.07
C LEU A 222 27.58 -12.32 5.74
N LYS A 223 27.79 -11.01 5.65
CA LYS A 223 29.10 -10.38 5.34
C LYS A 223 29.71 -10.88 4.03
N GLN A 224 28.87 -11.04 3.01
CA GLN A 224 29.23 -11.49 1.65
C GLN A 224 28.94 -10.39 0.61
N PRO A 225 29.70 -9.26 0.62
CA PRO A 225 29.44 -8.12 -0.25
C PRO A 225 29.58 -8.47 -1.75
N GLU A 226 30.50 -9.35 -2.14
CA GLU A 226 30.65 -9.79 -3.53
C GLU A 226 29.40 -10.53 -4.05
N GLN A 227 28.81 -11.39 -3.22
CA GLN A 227 27.56 -12.07 -3.57
C GLN A 227 26.38 -11.10 -3.62
N ALA A 228 26.37 -10.10 -2.74
CA ALA A 228 25.37 -9.02 -2.77
C ALA A 228 25.47 -8.23 -4.10
N LEU A 229 26.68 -7.87 -4.53
CA LEU A 229 26.90 -7.21 -5.82
C LEU A 229 26.46 -8.08 -7.01
N LYS A 230 26.74 -9.39 -6.98
CA LYS A 230 26.25 -10.31 -8.02
C LYS A 230 24.72 -10.37 -8.07
N ALA A 231 24.06 -10.37 -6.92
CA ALA A 231 22.60 -10.31 -6.84
C ALA A 231 22.07 -8.98 -7.39
N ILE A 232 22.71 -7.85 -7.06
CA ILE A 232 22.34 -6.53 -7.57
C ILE A 232 22.53 -6.45 -9.10
N LYS A 233 23.64 -6.96 -9.64
CA LYS A 233 23.85 -7.06 -11.10
C LYS A 233 22.72 -7.82 -11.79
N SER A 234 22.31 -8.95 -11.21
CA SER A 234 21.19 -9.74 -11.73
C SER A 234 19.87 -8.96 -11.67
N ALA A 235 19.64 -8.21 -10.59
CA ALA A 235 18.44 -7.40 -10.41
C ALA A 235 18.35 -6.23 -11.40
N ILE A 236 19.49 -5.58 -11.71
CA ILE A 236 19.58 -4.50 -12.69
C ILE A 236 19.22 -5.00 -14.10
N SER A 237 19.46 -6.27 -14.41
CA SER A 237 19.09 -6.87 -15.70
C SER A 237 17.67 -7.44 -15.75
N ASP A 238 16.95 -7.54 -14.63
CA ASP A 238 15.58 -8.07 -14.58
C ASP A 238 14.56 -6.94 -14.76
N SER A 239 13.76 -7.01 -15.83
CA SER A 239 12.74 -6.01 -16.17
C SER A 239 11.60 -5.91 -15.14
N ASN A 240 11.42 -6.94 -14.30
CA ASN A 240 10.42 -6.93 -13.22
C ASN A 240 10.88 -6.14 -11.98
N VAL A 241 12.15 -5.74 -11.91
CA VAL A 241 12.66 -4.88 -10.83
C VAL A 241 12.33 -3.43 -11.14
N ARG A 242 11.19 -2.97 -10.62
CA ARG A 242 10.68 -1.61 -10.81
C ARG A 242 11.52 -0.54 -10.10
N VAL A 243 11.30 0.70 -10.51
CA VAL A 243 12.16 1.87 -10.24
C VAL A 243 12.53 2.07 -8.76
N GLY A 244 11.58 1.92 -7.83
CA GLY A 244 11.84 2.12 -6.40
C GLY A 244 12.86 1.14 -5.81
N HIS A 245 12.68 -0.16 -6.04
CA HIS A 245 13.62 -1.18 -5.59
C HIS A 245 14.92 -1.12 -6.38
N ARG A 246 14.85 -0.83 -7.69
CA ARG A 246 16.02 -0.63 -8.53
C ARG A 246 16.93 0.46 -7.96
N TYR A 247 16.36 1.63 -7.62
CA TYR A 247 17.09 2.73 -7.02
C TYR A 247 17.74 2.32 -5.68
N SER A 248 16.99 1.67 -4.79
CA SER A 248 17.53 1.19 -3.50
C SER A 248 18.71 0.21 -3.67
N LEU A 249 18.62 -0.70 -4.65
CA LEU A 249 19.69 -1.62 -5.01
C LEU A 249 20.92 -0.89 -5.57
N LEU A 250 20.72 0.11 -6.42
CA LEU A 250 21.80 0.94 -6.97
C LEU A 250 22.49 1.75 -5.86
N THR A 251 21.73 2.39 -4.96
CA THR A 251 22.29 3.11 -3.80
C THR A 251 23.07 2.17 -2.89
N ARG A 252 22.61 0.92 -2.70
CA ARG A 252 23.35 -0.10 -1.96
C ARG A 252 24.64 -0.47 -2.68
N ALA A 253 24.60 -0.68 -4.00
CA ALA A 253 25.79 -0.97 -4.78
C ALA A 253 26.84 0.14 -4.66
N LEU A 254 26.44 1.42 -4.74
CA LEU A 254 27.35 2.55 -4.53
C LEU A 254 28.08 2.53 -3.18
N ARG A 255 27.39 2.09 -2.11
CA ARG A 255 28.01 1.94 -0.78
C ARG A 255 29.02 0.81 -0.74
N ILE A 256 28.69 -0.33 -1.36
CA ILE A 256 29.57 -1.50 -1.40
C ILE A 256 30.81 -1.21 -2.28
N THR A 257 30.62 -0.53 -3.41
CA THR A 257 31.70 -0.21 -4.37
C THR A 257 32.46 1.07 -4.03
N LYS A 258 32.26 1.66 -2.84
CA LYS A 258 32.91 2.92 -2.44
C LYS A 258 34.44 2.86 -2.48
N SER A 259 35.02 1.68 -2.26
CA SER A 259 36.47 1.44 -2.31
C SER A 259 36.99 1.09 -3.70
N LEU A 260 36.13 0.91 -4.70
CA LEU A 260 36.55 0.67 -6.09
C LEU A 260 36.93 1.99 -6.75
N GLU A 261 37.88 1.93 -7.67
CA GLU A 261 38.27 3.08 -8.49
C GLU A 261 37.11 3.56 -9.37
N ASP A 262 37.04 4.87 -9.63
CA ASP A 262 35.98 5.46 -10.48
C ASP A 262 36.11 5.09 -11.99
N THR A 263 37.17 4.35 -12.34
CA THR A 263 37.39 3.74 -13.66
C THR A 263 36.66 2.41 -13.85
N ASP A 264 36.09 1.83 -12.78
CA ASP A 264 35.31 0.59 -12.86
C ASP A 264 34.01 0.81 -13.65
N GLU A 265 33.86 0.07 -14.75
CA GLU A 265 32.72 0.18 -15.70
C GLU A 265 31.37 0.00 -14.98
N PHE A 266 31.30 -0.94 -14.05
CA PHE A 266 30.08 -1.21 -13.31
C PHE A 266 29.74 -0.08 -12.34
N ARG A 267 30.74 0.50 -11.66
CA ARG A 267 30.56 1.69 -10.81
C ARG A 267 30.06 2.89 -11.62
N GLN A 268 30.61 3.12 -12.81
CA GLN A 268 30.13 4.19 -13.71
C GLN A 268 28.68 3.97 -14.15
N GLN A 269 28.32 2.73 -14.51
CA GLN A 269 26.94 2.38 -14.82
C GLN A 269 25.99 2.70 -13.65
N ILE A 270 26.35 2.32 -12.43
CA ILE A 270 25.53 2.57 -11.24
C ILE A 270 25.37 4.08 -11.00
N LEU A 271 26.46 4.85 -11.08
CA LEU A 271 26.42 6.31 -10.90
C LEU A 271 25.47 6.97 -11.90
N LYS A 272 25.50 6.54 -13.16
CA LYS A 272 24.59 7.03 -14.19
C LYS A 272 23.14 6.66 -13.92
N GLU A 273 22.85 5.40 -13.60
CA GLU A 273 21.48 4.91 -13.39
C GLU A 273 20.84 5.37 -12.07
N SER A 274 21.65 5.78 -11.09
CA SER A 274 21.17 6.28 -9.79
C SER A 274 21.16 7.81 -9.68
N SER A 275 21.55 8.51 -10.74
CA SER A 275 21.51 9.97 -10.79
C SER A 275 20.05 10.43 -10.70
N VAL A 276 19.79 11.33 -9.74
CA VAL A 276 18.49 11.95 -9.50
C VAL A 276 18.71 13.44 -9.24
N ILE A 277 17.76 14.26 -9.67
CA ILE A 277 17.75 15.68 -9.34
C ILE A 277 17.35 15.83 -7.88
N GLU A 278 18.21 16.45 -7.08
CA GLU A 278 17.91 16.72 -5.68
C GLU A 278 16.90 17.86 -5.58
N ALA A 279 15.79 17.62 -4.88
CA ALA A 279 14.77 18.62 -4.68
C ALA A 279 15.27 19.80 -3.82
N PRO A 280 14.88 21.04 -4.14
CA PRO A 280 15.05 22.19 -3.26
C PRO A 280 14.54 21.90 -1.85
N LYS A 281 15.20 22.47 -0.85
CA LYS A 281 14.84 22.30 0.57
C LYS A 281 14.57 23.65 1.19
N VAL A 282 13.43 23.77 1.85
CA VAL A 282 13.08 24.91 2.71
C VAL A 282 13.02 24.45 4.16
N VAL A 283 13.33 25.35 5.09
CA VAL A 283 13.31 25.05 6.53
C VAL A 283 12.32 25.98 7.21
N ILE A 284 11.29 25.40 7.82
CA ILE A 284 10.30 26.13 8.60
C ILE A 284 10.47 25.79 10.09
N LYS A 285 10.06 26.73 10.95
CA LYS A 285 10.18 26.58 12.40
C LYS A 285 8.80 26.40 13.02
N GLY A 286 8.62 25.28 13.71
CA GLY A 286 7.40 24.99 14.47
C GLY A 286 7.66 25.01 15.97
N ARG A 287 6.75 25.61 16.75
CA ARG A 287 6.80 25.51 18.21
C ARG A 287 6.26 24.16 18.66
N LEU A 288 7.11 23.31 19.25
CA LEU A 288 6.71 21.97 19.66
C LEU A 288 5.70 22.01 20.82
N CYS A 289 4.70 21.14 20.78
CA CYS A 289 3.78 20.94 21.89
C CYS A 289 4.55 20.37 23.10
N PRO A 290 4.49 21.02 24.28
CA PRO A 290 5.27 20.60 25.45
C PRO A 290 4.73 19.33 26.12
N ARG A 291 3.51 18.89 25.80
CA ARG A 291 2.92 17.65 26.33
C ARG A 291 2.82 16.59 25.23
N PRO A 292 3.30 15.36 25.48
CA PRO A 292 3.11 14.27 24.54
C PRO A 292 1.62 13.92 24.47
N ILE A 293 1.08 13.87 23.25
CA ILE A 293 -0.30 13.44 22.99
C ILE A 293 -0.25 11.96 22.66
N LEU A 294 -1.07 11.15 23.34
CA LEU A 294 -1.09 9.70 23.15
C LEU A 294 -1.40 9.39 21.68
N GLY A 295 -0.50 8.68 21.00
CA GLY A 295 -0.66 8.28 19.60
C GLY A 295 -0.22 9.31 18.55
N ARG A 296 0.15 10.54 18.92
CA ARG A 296 0.67 11.55 17.97
C ARG A 296 2.09 11.98 18.32
N ARG A 297 3.01 11.86 17.37
CA ARG A 297 4.40 12.35 17.48
C ARG A 297 4.53 13.67 16.72
N ASN A 298 5.52 14.51 17.09
CA ASN A 298 5.85 15.76 16.41
C ASN A 298 4.66 16.70 16.20
N VAL A 299 4.00 17.04 17.30
CA VAL A 299 2.84 17.93 17.30
C VAL A 299 3.28 19.36 17.61
N PHE A 300 2.76 20.34 16.88
CA PHE A 300 3.13 21.75 16.98
C PHE A 300 1.97 22.62 17.49
N ILE A 301 2.29 23.82 17.93
CA ILE A 301 1.32 24.82 18.41
C ILE A 301 1.35 26.03 17.48
N SER A 302 0.17 26.44 17.04
CA SER A 302 -0.06 27.76 16.42
C SER A 302 -0.90 28.62 17.36
N SER A 303 -0.51 29.89 17.50
CA SER A 303 -1.27 30.91 18.21
C SER A 303 -2.08 31.67 17.17
N SER A 304 -3.40 31.45 17.09
CA SER A 304 -4.22 32.25 16.19
C SER A 304 -4.20 33.71 16.66
N ASN A 305 -3.98 34.64 15.73
CA ASN A 305 -4.15 36.09 15.96
C ASN A 305 -5.63 36.51 16.00
N THR A 306 -6.54 35.60 16.37
CA THR A 306 -7.94 35.94 16.63
C THR A 306 -8.01 36.59 18.00
N ALA A 307 -8.81 37.65 18.14
CA ALA A 307 -8.86 38.56 19.30
C ALA A 307 -9.25 37.93 20.67
N ASP A 308 -9.34 36.61 20.77
CA ASP A 308 -9.52 35.85 22.00
C ASP A 308 -8.21 35.14 22.38
N VAL A 309 -7.63 35.57 23.50
CA VAL A 309 -6.22 35.40 23.89
C VAL A 309 -5.84 33.98 24.36
N ASP A 310 -6.69 32.95 24.22
CA ASP A 310 -6.44 31.63 24.84
C ASP A 310 -6.59 30.38 23.93
N ASP A 311 -6.86 30.51 22.63
CA ASP A 311 -7.07 29.32 21.78
C ASP A 311 -5.77 28.80 21.15
N VAL A 312 -5.08 27.91 21.87
CA VAL A 312 -3.90 27.20 21.37
C VAL A 312 -4.34 26.04 20.47
N THR A 313 -4.16 26.19 19.16
CA THR A 313 -4.47 25.12 18.21
C THR A 313 -3.28 24.15 18.07
N ILE A 314 -3.59 22.86 18.10
CA ILE A 314 -2.63 21.76 18.02
C ILE A 314 -2.56 21.25 16.58
N LEU A 315 -1.40 21.35 15.94
CA LEU A 315 -1.20 21.04 14.52
C LEU A 315 -0.27 19.86 14.29
N GLY A 316 -0.54 19.09 13.24
CA GLY A 316 0.43 18.16 12.65
C GLY A 316 1.55 18.91 11.91
N VAL A 317 2.58 18.17 11.49
CA VAL A 317 3.73 18.73 10.76
C VAL A 317 3.26 19.32 9.43
N GLU A 318 2.33 18.63 8.76
CA GLU A 318 1.81 18.93 7.44
C GLU A 318 0.87 20.14 7.48
N GLN A 319 0.04 20.24 8.53
CA GLN A 319 -0.82 21.41 8.72
C GLN A 319 -0.02 22.69 9.01
N LEU A 320 1.08 22.58 9.77
CA LEU A 320 2.00 23.70 9.99
C LEU A 320 2.63 24.17 8.66
N ALA A 321 3.02 23.23 7.80
CA ALA A 321 3.54 23.56 6.47
C ALA A 321 2.47 24.26 5.61
N ILE A 322 1.21 23.79 5.62
CA ILE A 322 0.10 24.47 4.92
C ILE A 322 -0.05 25.92 5.41
N GLU A 323 -0.01 26.18 6.72
CA GLU A 323 -0.09 27.55 7.26
C GLU A 323 1.05 28.43 6.76
N HIS A 324 2.27 27.91 6.70
CA HIS A 324 3.40 28.64 6.14
C HIS A 324 3.20 28.97 4.65
N TYR A 325 2.77 28.03 3.82
CA TYR A 325 2.56 28.30 2.39
C TYR A 325 1.39 29.26 2.12
N LYS A 326 0.41 29.31 3.03
CA LYS A 326 -0.64 30.35 2.98
C LYS A 326 -0.04 31.75 3.12
N GLU A 327 0.93 31.94 4.02
CA GLU A 327 1.66 33.21 4.18
C GLU A 327 2.53 33.54 2.96
N GLU A 328 3.08 32.53 2.29
CA GLU A 328 3.87 32.66 1.05
C GLU A 328 3.01 32.85 -0.22
N GLY A 329 1.69 33.02 -0.07
CA GLY A 329 0.77 33.36 -1.15
C GLY A 329 0.09 32.18 -1.84
N PHE A 330 0.05 31.01 -1.20
CA PHE A 330 -0.76 29.85 -1.62
C PHE A 330 -1.97 29.69 -0.69
N PRO A 331 -3.10 30.39 -0.95
CA PRO A 331 -4.26 30.41 -0.05
C PRO A 331 -4.90 29.03 0.16
N GLU A 332 -4.79 28.15 -0.84
CA GLU A 332 -5.35 26.80 -0.84
C GLU A 332 -4.28 25.72 -0.65
N GLY A 333 -4.64 24.64 0.04
CA GLY A 333 -3.72 23.53 0.26
C GLY A 333 -4.40 22.27 0.78
N ILE A 334 -4.01 21.11 0.24
CA ILE A 334 -4.50 19.78 0.63
C ILE A 334 -3.33 18.94 1.12
N HIS A 335 -3.50 18.34 2.31
CA HIS A 335 -2.71 17.19 2.76
C HIS A 335 -3.45 15.91 2.37
N GLY A 336 -3.11 15.37 1.21
CA GLY A 336 -3.78 14.19 0.65
C GLY A 336 -2.83 13.06 0.26
N GLU A 337 -1.51 13.26 0.38
CA GLU A 337 -0.51 12.29 -0.08
C GLU A 337 -0.82 11.85 -1.54
N GLY A 338 -0.75 10.55 -1.83
CA GLY A 338 -1.06 10.01 -3.16
C GLY A 338 -2.52 10.22 -3.61
N SER A 339 -3.47 10.36 -2.68
CA SER A 339 -4.90 10.40 -3.03
C SER A 339 -5.29 11.65 -3.83
N THR A 340 -4.62 12.79 -3.62
CA THR A 340 -4.85 14.01 -4.43
C THR A 340 -4.58 13.72 -5.91
N PHE A 341 -3.46 13.03 -6.18
CA PHE A 341 -3.05 12.70 -7.54
C PHE A 341 -3.88 11.55 -8.14
N HIS A 342 -4.30 10.59 -7.33
CA HIS A 342 -5.24 9.54 -7.77
C HIS A 342 -6.60 10.14 -8.13
N SER A 343 -7.08 11.13 -7.38
CA SER A 343 -8.30 11.86 -7.68
C SER A 343 -8.20 12.65 -8.97
N ILE A 344 -7.10 13.39 -9.18
CA ILE A 344 -6.86 14.10 -10.45
C ILE A 344 -6.87 13.11 -11.62
N TYR A 345 -6.16 11.99 -11.49
CA TYR A 345 -6.14 10.94 -12.49
C TYR A 345 -7.54 10.35 -12.74
N GLY A 346 -8.27 10.00 -11.69
CA GLY A 346 -9.63 9.46 -11.77
C GLY A 346 -10.63 10.42 -12.42
N LEU A 347 -10.53 11.71 -12.11
CA LEU A 347 -11.40 12.75 -12.69
C LEU A 347 -11.14 12.96 -14.19
N LEU A 348 -9.87 12.95 -14.60
CA LEU A 348 -9.47 13.21 -15.99
C LEU A 348 -9.53 11.97 -16.89
N PHE A 349 -9.42 10.76 -16.34
CA PHE A 349 -9.35 9.50 -17.11
C PHE A 349 -10.53 8.56 -16.84
N TRP A 350 -11.63 9.06 -16.26
CA TRP A 350 -12.75 8.24 -15.80
C TRP A 350 -13.22 7.21 -16.84
N ASP A 351 -13.57 7.66 -18.04
CA ASP A 351 -14.10 6.80 -19.11
C ASP A 351 -13.11 5.72 -19.57
N ILE A 352 -11.81 6.02 -19.52
CA ILE A 352 -10.73 5.08 -19.88
C ILE A 352 -10.54 4.04 -18.78
N ILE A 353 -10.52 4.48 -17.52
CA ILE A 353 -10.35 3.60 -16.36
C ILE A 353 -11.53 2.63 -16.26
N TYR A 354 -12.74 3.13 -16.42
CA TYR A 354 -13.98 2.37 -16.28
C TYR A 354 -14.50 1.77 -17.60
N ASP A 355 -13.66 1.68 -18.65
CA ASP A 355 -13.98 0.99 -19.90
C ASP A 355 -14.27 -0.50 -19.65
N GLY A 356 -15.56 -0.85 -19.69
CA GLY A 356 -16.06 -2.21 -19.50
C GLY A 356 -15.94 -3.13 -20.71
N ASN A 357 -15.34 -2.67 -21.82
CA ASN A 357 -15.17 -3.51 -23.00
C ASN A 357 -13.98 -4.48 -22.89
N ILE A 358 -13.04 -4.19 -21.99
CA ILE A 358 -11.87 -5.03 -21.77
C ILE A 358 -12.30 -6.28 -20.99
N PRO A 359 -11.96 -7.49 -21.46
CA PRO A 359 -12.41 -8.72 -20.82
C PRO A 359 -11.79 -8.89 -19.43
N ASP A 360 -12.56 -9.46 -18.51
CA ASP A 360 -12.15 -9.89 -17.17
C ASP A 360 -11.71 -8.80 -16.19
N VAL A 361 -11.63 -7.52 -16.60
CA VAL A 361 -11.23 -6.43 -15.69
C VAL A 361 -12.36 -6.00 -14.75
N PHE A 362 -13.61 -6.23 -15.13
CA PHE A 362 -14.79 -6.07 -14.27
C PHE A 362 -15.57 -7.39 -14.19
N ILE A 363 -15.50 -8.04 -13.02
CA ILE A 363 -16.13 -9.33 -12.71
C ILE A 363 -17.26 -9.21 -11.67
N SER A 364 -17.52 -8.02 -11.11
CA SER A 364 -18.69 -7.77 -10.26
C SER A 364 -19.10 -6.31 -10.39
N PRO A 365 -20.36 -5.94 -10.06
CA PRO A 365 -20.80 -4.56 -10.01
C PRO A 365 -20.31 -3.80 -8.75
N TYR A 366 -19.40 -4.39 -7.97
CA TYR A 366 -18.92 -3.87 -6.69
C TYR A 366 -17.40 -3.62 -6.70
N GLN A 367 -16.90 -3.07 -7.80
CA GLN A 367 -15.49 -2.74 -8.00
C GLN A 367 -15.29 -1.24 -7.97
N THR A 368 -14.33 -0.80 -7.17
CA THR A 368 -13.90 0.60 -7.14
C THR A 368 -12.97 0.94 -8.31
N HIS A 369 -12.32 -0.06 -8.89
CA HIS A 369 -11.41 0.08 -10.04
C HIS A 369 -11.33 -1.25 -10.83
N PRO A 370 -10.84 -1.23 -12.09
CA PRO A 370 -10.65 -2.47 -12.83
C PRO A 370 -9.56 -3.36 -12.20
N LEU A 371 -9.66 -4.68 -12.36
CA LEU A 371 -8.73 -5.64 -11.76
C LEU A 371 -7.30 -5.50 -12.26
N ASP A 372 -7.13 -5.04 -13.50
CA ASP A 372 -5.83 -4.88 -14.14
C ASP A 372 -5.12 -3.58 -13.77
N LEU A 373 -5.74 -2.63 -13.04
CA LEU A 373 -5.14 -1.34 -12.71
C LEU A 373 -3.74 -1.46 -12.07
N ASN A 374 -3.56 -2.45 -11.20
CA ASN A 374 -2.30 -2.72 -10.51
C ASN A 374 -1.33 -3.62 -11.32
N SER A 375 -1.61 -3.83 -12.61
CA SER A 375 -0.84 -4.66 -13.54
C SER A 375 -0.36 -3.85 -14.74
N GLU A 376 0.77 -4.25 -15.32
CA GLU A 376 1.27 -3.70 -16.59
C GLU A 376 0.28 -3.84 -17.76
N THR A 377 -0.69 -4.76 -17.63
CA THR A 377 -1.74 -4.98 -18.64
C THR A 377 -2.75 -3.85 -18.74
N PHE A 378 -2.93 -3.01 -17.70
CA PHE A 378 -3.83 -1.86 -17.76
C PHE A 378 -3.42 -0.86 -18.85
N PHE A 379 -2.14 -0.44 -18.82
CA PHE A 379 -1.62 0.46 -19.85
C PHE A 379 -1.63 -0.19 -21.22
N GLN A 380 -1.23 -1.47 -21.32
CA GLN A 380 -1.12 -2.17 -22.60
C GLN A 380 -2.48 -2.31 -23.30
N SER A 381 -3.54 -2.63 -22.55
CA SER A 381 -4.90 -2.82 -23.08
C SER A 381 -5.57 -1.51 -23.49
N ARG A 382 -5.13 -0.38 -22.95
CA ARG A 382 -5.68 0.96 -23.18
C ARG A 382 -4.68 1.93 -23.81
N LYS A 383 -3.56 1.43 -24.37
CA LYS A 383 -2.40 2.25 -24.74
C LYS A 383 -2.78 3.41 -25.65
N ASP A 384 -3.50 3.12 -26.74
CA ASP A 384 -3.87 4.13 -27.72
C ASP A 384 -4.89 5.13 -27.15
N GLN A 385 -5.87 4.66 -26.36
CA GLN A 385 -6.82 5.54 -25.68
C GLN A 385 -6.10 6.50 -24.73
N ILE A 386 -5.18 5.99 -23.91
CA ILE A 386 -4.42 6.77 -22.94
C ILE A 386 -3.53 7.79 -23.64
N LEU A 387 -2.75 7.37 -24.63
CA LEU A 387 -1.81 8.25 -25.32
C LEU A 387 -2.53 9.35 -26.12
N ASN A 388 -3.62 9.01 -26.82
CA ASN A 388 -4.42 10.00 -27.54
C ASN A 388 -5.08 10.99 -26.58
N HIS A 389 -5.62 10.52 -25.44
CA HIS A 389 -6.23 11.39 -24.44
C HIS A 389 -5.20 12.33 -23.80
N LEU A 390 -3.99 11.84 -23.51
CA LEU A 390 -2.89 12.67 -23.05
C LEU A 390 -2.51 13.75 -24.07
N GLU A 391 -2.46 13.42 -25.37
CA GLU A 391 -2.21 14.42 -26.41
C GLU A 391 -3.31 15.48 -26.51
N THR A 392 -4.57 15.09 -26.33
CA THR A 392 -5.69 16.03 -26.25
C THR A 392 -5.54 16.94 -25.03
N LEU A 393 -5.35 16.38 -23.83
CA LEU A 393 -5.17 17.14 -22.59
C LEU A 393 -4.01 18.14 -22.67
N ARG A 394 -2.89 17.78 -23.32
CA ARG A 394 -1.75 18.69 -23.52
C ARG A 394 -2.10 19.94 -24.33
N LYS A 395 -3.08 19.83 -25.24
CA LYS A 395 -3.51 20.90 -26.15
C LYS A 395 -4.75 21.64 -25.63
N SER A 396 -5.40 21.13 -24.60
CA SER A 396 -6.66 21.66 -24.10
C SER A 396 -6.50 22.99 -23.39
N SER A 397 -7.51 23.86 -23.51
CA SER A 397 -7.61 25.09 -22.72
C SER A 397 -8.05 24.77 -21.28
N HIS A 398 -7.93 25.75 -20.37
CA HIS A 398 -8.42 25.59 -19.00
C HIS A 398 -9.93 25.32 -18.96
N GLU A 399 -10.71 25.96 -19.84
CA GLU A 399 -12.16 25.76 -19.94
C GLU A 399 -12.51 24.34 -20.37
N GLU A 400 -11.78 23.77 -21.33
CA GLU A 400 -11.98 22.38 -21.76
C GLU A 400 -11.64 21.39 -20.65
N ILE A 401 -10.54 21.62 -19.93
CA ILE A 401 -10.17 20.79 -18.77
C ILE A 401 -11.24 20.90 -17.66
N LYS A 402 -11.72 22.11 -17.38
CA LYS A 402 -12.81 22.33 -16.41
C LYS A 402 -14.07 21.58 -16.79
N GLU A 403 -14.42 21.54 -18.08
CA GLU A 403 -15.60 20.83 -18.55
C GLU A 403 -15.46 19.30 -18.42
N ILE A 404 -14.26 18.75 -18.66
CA ILE A 404 -13.96 17.33 -18.39
C ILE A 404 -14.20 17.02 -16.91
N VAL A 405 -13.60 17.82 -16.01
CA VAL A 405 -13.72 17.64 -14.55
C VAL A 405 -15.17 17.78 -14.10
N LYS A 406 -15.89 18.79 -14.61
CA LYS A 406 -17.30 19.03 -14.31
C LYS A 406 -18.18 17.86 -14.74
N THR A 407 -17.99 17.38 -15.96
CA THR A 407 -18.75 16.24 -16.50
C THR A 407 -18.56 15.00 -15.62
N THR A 408 -17.31 14.71 -15.24
CA THR A 408 -17.03 13.59 -14.34
C THR A 408 -17.65 13.81 -12.96
N TRP A 409 -17.53 15.01 -12.40
CA TRP A 409 -18.09 15.36 -11.09
C TRP A 409 -19.62 15.21 -11.06
N GLU A 410 -20.33 15.84 -11.99
CA GLU A 410 -21.80 15.81 -12.03
C GLU A 410 -22.37 14.40 -12.21
N ASN A 411 -21.69 13.54 -12.98
CA ASN A 411 -22.15 12.18 -13.26
C ASN A 411 -21.75 11.15 -12.20
N HIS A 412 -20.64 11.39 -11.47
CA HIS A 412 -19.99 10.34 -10.66
C HIS A 412 -19.69 10.71 -9.21
N HIS A 413 -19.92 11.96 -8.79
CA HIS A 413 -19.63 12.40 -7.43
C HIS A 413 -20.25 11.47 -6.37
N GLY A 414 -19.43 11.09 -5.39
CA GLY A 414 -19.82 10.17 -4.30
C GLY A 414 -19.73 8.68 -4.63
N GLN A 415 -19.39 8.29 -5.86
CA GLN A 415 -19.18 6.88 -6.21
C GLN A 415 -17.86 6.35 -5.64
N ALA A 416 -17.88 5.14 -5.08
CA ALA A 416 -16.72 4.45 -4.53
C ALA A 416 -15.72 4.11 -5.64
N SER A 417 -14.76 4.99 -5.88
CA SER A 417 -13.89 5.01 -7.05
C SER A 417 -12.44 5.31 -6.67
N LEU A 418 -11.58 5.60 -7.65
CA LEU A 418 -10.23 6.12 -7.40
C LEU A 418 -10.23 7.55 -6.81
N VAL A 419 -11.35 8.26 -6.94
CA VAL A 419 -11.48 9.65 -6.50
C VAL A 419 -11.87 9.70 -5.02
N ALA A 420 -11.02 10.34 -4.22
CA ALA A 420 -11.33 10.71 -2.85
C ALA A 420 -12.16 12.00 -2.85
N TRP A 421 -13.48 11.87 -3.05
CA TRP A 421 -14.39 13.01 -3.19
C TRP A 421 -14.33 14.00 -2.02
N ASP A 422 -14.20 13.47 -0.80
CA ASP A 422 -14.17 14.28 0.45
C ASP A 422 -12.91 15.15 0.59
N HIS A 423 -11.92 15.01 -0.31
CA HIS A 423 -10.71 15.84 -0.30
C HIS A 423 -10.95 17.23 -0.89
N PHE A 424 -12.05 17.41 -1.63
CA PHE A 424 -12.39 18.66 -2.28
C PHE A 424 -13.68 19.21 -1.68
N SER A 425 -13.72 20.52 -1.36
CA SER A 425 -14.94 21.14 -0.83
C SER A 425 -16.09 21.11 -1.83
N ASP A 426 -15.77 21.34 -3.09
CA ASP A 426 -16.71 21.46 -4.20
C ASP A 426 -15.97 21.33 -5.56
N LEU A 427 -16.75 21.43 -6.64
CA LEU A 427 -16.25 21.39 -8.01
C LEU A 427 -15.28 22.55 -8.34
N GLU A 428 -15.53 23.75 -7.84
CA GLU A 428 -14.70 24.92 -8.13
C GLU A 428 -13.31 24.77 -7.51
N HIS A 429 -13.23 24.19 -6.31
CA HIS A 429 -11.99 23.91 -5.61
C HIS A 429 -11.10 22.94 -6.38
N VAL A 430 -11.65 21.81 -6.87
CA VAL A 430 -10.87 20.85 -7.67
C VAL A 430 -10.51 21.39 -9.06
N GLN A 431 -11.38 22.16 -9.69
CA GLN A 431 -11.07 22.85 -10.95
C GLN A 431 -9.96 23.89 -10.76
N GLY A 432 -10.00 24.66 -9.67
CA GLY A 432 -8.98 25.63 -9.31
C GLY A 432 -7.61 24.99 -9.12
N LEU A 433 -7.56 23.82 -8.46
CA LEU A 433 -6.33 23.03 -8.34
C LEU A 433 -5.80 22.56 -9.70
N ILE A 434 -6.65 21.87 -10.48
CA ILE A 434 -6.23 21.24 -11.74
C ILE A 434 -5.74 22.29 -12.74
N CYS A 435 -6.38 23.46 -12.81
CA CYS A 435 -5.95 24.55 -13.69
C CYS A 435 -4.65 25.24 -13.27
N CYS A 436 -4.17 25.06 -12.04
CA CYS A 436 -2.85 25.58 -11.63
C CYS A 436 -1.69 24.71 -12.12
N PHE A 437 -1.94 23.45 -12.49
CA PHE A 437 -0.91 22.61 -13.08
C PHE A 437 -0.65 23.01 -14.53
N ASN A 438 0.63 23.11 -14.89
CA ASN A 438 0.98 23.14 -16.30
C ASN A 438 0.63 21.80 -16.96
N SER A 439 0.37 21.83 -18.27
CA SER A 439 -0.15 20.66 -19.00
C SER A 439 0.83 19.48 -19.02
N ASP A 440 2.13 19.73 -19.09
CA ASP A 440 3.17 18.69 -19.10
C ASP A 440 3.27 17.95 -17.76
N VAL A 441 3.19 18.67 -16.63
CA VAL A 441 3.17 18.09 -15.29
C VAL A 441 1.89 17.30 -15.07
N LEU A 442 0.73 17.88 -15.41
CA LEU A 442 -0.57 17.21 -15.27
C LEU A 442 -0.62 15.90 -16.06
N CYS A 443 -0.25 15.96 -17.35
CA CYS A 443 -0.21 14.80 -18.21
C CYS A 443 0.86 13.80 -17.79
N GLY A 444 2.04 14.25 -17.36
CA GLY A 444 3.12 13.39 -16.89
C GLY A 444 2.73 12.57 -15.66
N ILE A 445 2.07 13.20 -14.68
CA ILE A 445 1.55 12.49 -13.50
C ILE A 445 0.54 11.41 -13.93
N CYS A 446 -0.44 11.77 -14.77
CA CYS A 446 -1.45 10.83 -15.27
C CYS A 446 -0.81 9.68 -16.07
N GLU A 447 0.16 9.97 -16.94
CA GLU A 447 0.88 8.98 -17.72
C GLU A 447 1.67 8.02 -16.84
N ARG A 448 2.34 8.53 -15.80
CA ARG A 448 3.10 7.71 -14.84
C ARG A 448 2.19 6.78 -14.05
N LEU A 449 1.05 7.28 -13.56
CA LEU A 449 0.04 6.47 -12.86
C LEU A 449 -0.58 5.42 -13.79
N ALA A 450 -0.91 5.77 -15.03
CA ALA A 450 -1.47 4.84 -16.00
C ALA A 450 -0.49 3.72 -16.37
N LYS A 451 0.82 4.01 -16.48
CA LYS A 451 1.85 3.01 -16.84
C LYS A 451 2.17 2.03 -15.73
N ASP A 452 2.21 2.47 -14.48
CA ASP A 452 2.69 1.64 -13.36
C ASP A 452 2.04 2.00 -12.02
N TYR A 453 0.69 1.99 -11.98
CA TYR A 453 -0.10 2.44 -10.83
C TYR A 453 0.36 1.81 -9.51
N ARG A 454 0.51 0.48 -9.46
CA ARG A 454 0.91 -0.27 -8.24
C ARG A 454 2.17 0.28 -7.58
N PHE A 455 3.16 0.70 -8.38
CA PHE A 455 4.47 1.11 -7.88
C PHE A 455 4.64 2.63 -7.78
N THR A 456 3.74 3.40 -8.40
CA THR A 456 3.80 4.86 -8.43
C THR A 456 2.71 5.52 -7.58
N ARG A 457 1.64 4.79 -7.19
CA ARG A 457 0.58 5.29 -6.31
C ARG A 457 1.02 5.71 -4.90
N SER A 458 2.25 5.37 -4.50
CA SER A 458 2.79 5.66 -3.17
C SER A 458 4.12 6.40 -3.25
N GLY A 459 4.43 7.17 -2.21
CA GLY A 459 5.61 8.03 -2.16
C GLY A 459 5.48 9.30 -3.00
N VAL A 460 4.26 9.65 -3.41
CA VAL A 460 3.94 10.98 -3.94
C VAL A 460 4.04 12.00 -2.80
N PRO A 461 4.46 13.26 -3.04
CA PRO A 461 4.59 14.25 -1.98
C PRO A 461 3.30 14.49 -1.18
N ASP A 462 3.47 14.82 0.11
CA ASP A 462 2.38 14.90 1.09
C ASP A 462 1.35 15.99 0.76
N LEU A 463 1.82 17.16 0.32
CA LEU A 463 1.02 18.36 0.12
C LEU A 463 0.98 18.81 -1.33
N VAL A 464 -0.16 19.39 -1.70
CA VAL A 464 -0.28 20.26 -2.87
C VAL A 464 -0.89 21.58 -2.39
N VAL A 465 -0.17 22.68 -2.61
CA VAL A 465 -0.61 24.04 -2.28
C VAL A 465 -0.69 24.86 -3.56
N TRP A 466 -1.73 25.69 -3.70
CA TRP A 466 -1.95 26.43 -4.93
C TRP A 466 -2.61 27.79 -4.70
N ASN A 467 -2.51 28.63 -5.72
CA ASN A 467 -3.18 29.92 -5.78
C ASN A 467 -3.98 29.98 -7.09
N PRO A 468 -5.32 29.90 -7.04
CA PRO A 468 -6.16 29.89 -8.23
C PRO A 468 -6.19 31.23 -8.97
N GLU A 469 -5.87 32.35 -8.31
CA GLU A 469 -5.82 33.67 -8.94
C GLU A 469 -4.56 33.87 -9.79
N THR A 470 -3.44 33.28 -9.35
CA THR A 470 -2.14 33.41 -10.02
C THR A 470 -1.74 32.17 -10.85
N PHE A 471 -2.58 31.14 -10.87
CA PHE A 471 -2.32 29.84 -11.52
C PHE A 471 -0.98 29.21 -11.12
N LYS A 472 -0.64 29.32 -9.83
CA LYS A 472 0.57 28.73 -9.27
C LYS A 472 0.20 27.51 -8.43
N VAL A 473 0.97 26.43 -8.60
CA VAL A 473 0.90 25.23 -7.76
C VAL A 473 2.30 24.86 -7.31
N LYS A 474 2.41 24.39 -6.08
CA LYS A 474 3.63 23.83 -5.52
C LYS A 474 3.32 22.48 -4.88
N ILE A 475 4.18 21.50 -5.15
CA ILE A 475 4.06 20.13 -4.64
C ILE A 475 5.12 19.94 -3.55
N VAL A 476 4.70 19.65 -2.32
CA VAL A 476 5.61 19.71 -1.17
C VAL A 476 5.64 18.40 -0.42
N GLU A 477 6.84 17.88 -0.20
CA GLU A 477 7.10 16.75 0.69
C GLU A 477 7.54 17.28 2.05
N VAL A 478 6.81 16.96 3.11
CA VAL A 478 7.05 17.49 4.45
C VAL A 478 7.84 16.48 5.27
N LYS A 479 8.91 16.93 5.94
CA LYS A 479 9.70 16.08 6.83
C LYS A 479 9.81 16.69 8.22
N GLY A 480 9.31 15.93 9.19
CA GLY A 480 9.48 16.22 10.60
C GLY A 480 10.92 15.98 11.08
N PRO A 481 11.22 16.38 12.32
CA PRO A 481 12.54 16.21 12.91
C PRO A 481 13.00 14.74 12.91
N GLY A 482 14.10 14.46 12.20
CA GLY A 482 14.72 13.13 12.12
C GLY A 482 14.19 12.23 10.99
N ASP A 483 13.15 12.67 10.28
CA ASP A 483 12.59 11.93 9.15
C ASP A 483 13.45 12.11 7.89
N LYS A 484 13.44 11.08 7.04
CA LYS A 484 14.20 11.05 5.78
C LYS A 484 13.29 10.66 4.64
N LEU A 485 13.64 11.11 3.43
CA LEU A 485 12.95 10.70 2.21
C LEU A 485 13.14 9.20 1.98
N SER A 486 12.04 8.53 1.62
CA SER A 486 12.10 7.18 1.08
C SER A 486 12.60 7.18 -0.37
N SER A 487 13.05 6.03 -0.87
CA SER A 487 13.44 5.90 -2.28
C SER A 487 12.31 6.25 -3.25
N LYS A 488 11.04 5.95 -2.90
CA LYS A 488 9.89 6.30 -3.74
C LYS A 488 9.68 7.82 -3.80
N GLN A 489 9.81 8.51 -2.67
CA GLN A 489 9.69 9.97 -2.59
C GLN A 489 10.77 10.69 -3.39
N ILE A 490 12.02 10.23 -3.29
CA ILE A 490 13.13 10.78 -4.09
C ILE A 490 12.82 10.65 -5.59
N LEU A 491 12.36 9.48 -6.05
CA LEU A 491 12.04 9.25 -7.46
C LEU A 491 10.79 9.99 -7.95
N TRP A 492 9.88 10.35 -7.05
CA TRP A 492 8.73 11.19 -7.38
C TRP A 492 9.15 12.65 -7.51
N LEU A 493 9.93 13.17 -6.56
CA LEU A 493 10.45 14.53 -6.62
C LEU A 493 11.34 14.75 -7.85
N ASP A 494 12.27 13.83 -8.12
CA ASP A 494 13.11 13.84 -9.33
C ASP A 494 12.25 13.93 -10.61
N TYR A 495 11.22 13.09 -10.69
CA TYR A 495 10.32 13.08 -11.84
C TYR A 495 9.51 14.36 -11.99
N LEU A 496 8.94 14.87 -10.90
CA LEU A 496 8.16 16.10 -10.91
C LEU A 496 9.02 17.30 -11.34
N ILE A 497 10.26 17.39 -10.85
CA ILE A 497 11.21 18.45 -11.23
C ILE A 497 11.61 18.31 -12.70
N GLN A 498 11.84 17.10 -13.20
CA GLN A 498 12.11 16.86 -14.64
C GLN A 498 10.95 17.29 -15.55
N LEU A 499 9.71 17.19 -15.08
CA LEU A 499 8.53 17.70 -15.78
C LEU A 499 8.37 19.23 -15.66
N GLY A 500 9.20 19.90 -14.87
CA GLY A 500 9.11 21.35 -14.62
C GLY A 500 8.07 21.73 -13.56
N ALA A 501 7.69 20.82 -12.66
CA ALA A 501 6.88 21.16 -11.50
C ALA A 501 7.70 21.95 -10.47
N ASP A 502 7.05 22.91 -9.80
CA ASP A 502 7.59 23.52 -8.59
C ASP A 502 7.40 22.53 -7.44
N ALA A 503 8.43 21.71 -7.19
CA ALA A 503 8.43 20.69 -6.15
C ALA A 503 9.60 20.86 -5.19
N GLU A 504 9.35 20.73 -3.88
CA GLU A 504 10.35 20.93 -2.85
C GLU A 504 10.13 20.05 -1.60
N VAL A 505 11.13 20.02 -0.73
CA VAL A 505 11.07 19.37 0.56
C VAL A 505 11.01 20.43 1.67
N CYS A 506 9.92 20.43 2.44
CA CYS A 506 9.74 21.29 3.59
C CYS A 506 10.23 20.59 4.87
N LEU A 507 11.34 21.06 5.41
CA LEU A 507 11.94 20.53 6.64
C LEU A 507 11.40 21.31 7.85
N VAL A 508 10.73 20.61 8.76
CA VAL A 508 10.21 21.23 9.99
C VAL A 508 11.20 21.08 11.12
N GLU A 509 11.73 22.22 11.59
CA GLU A 509 12.56 22.29 12.79
C GLU A 509 11.73 22.60 14.02
N ALA A 510 11.90 21.79 15.07
CA ALA A 510 11.27 22.02 16.35
C ALA A 510 12.00 23.11 17.15
N VAL A 511 11.32 24.21 17.43
CA VAL A 511 11.80 25.24 18.36
C VAL A 511 11.27 24.93 19.76
N ALA A 512 12.20 24.77 20.71
CA ALA A 512 11.85 24.50 22.10
C ALA A 512 11.02 25.65 22.68
N SER A 513 9.88 25.32 23.30
CA SER A 513 9.11 26.25 24.12
C SER A 513 9.90 26.61 25.37
N LYS A 514 10.88 27.52 25.27
CA LYS A 514 11.45 28.14 26.47
C LYS A 514 10.29 28.81 27.20
N LYS A 515 10.07 28.36 28.45
CA LYS A 515 9.16 28.87 29.48
C LYS A 515 8.31 30.06 29.04
N LEU A 516 6.99 29.88 28.98
CA LEU A 516 6.06 30.97 29.29
C LEU A 516 6.55 31.60 30.60
N ARG A 517 7.26 32.73 30.52
CA ARG A 517 7.50 33.57 31.68
C ARG A 517 6.11 34.02 32.08
N LYS A 518 5.60 33.50 33.20
CA LYS A 518 4.61 34.23 33.97
C LYS A 518 5.23 35.60 34.22
N GLU A 519 4.75 36.62 33.53
CA GLU A 519 4.85 37.97 34.05
C GLU A 519 4.11 37.94 35.38
N THR A 520 4.86 37.87 36.47
CA THR A 520 4.35 38.22 37.78
C THR A 520 4.09 39.72 37.74
N SER A 521 2.86 40.09 37.42
CA SER A 521 2.24 41.32 37.90
C SER A 521 2.32 41.30 39.42
N LYS A 522 3.33 41.97 39.98
CA LYS A 522 3.26 42.55 41.30
C LYS A 522 3.31 44.06 41.10
N GLU A 523 2.11 44.62 41.00
CA GLU A 523 1.81 46.00 41.31
C GLU A 523 2.24 46.31 42.75
N MET A 524 2.62 47.57 42.98
CA MET A 524 2.67 48.18 44.31
C MET A 524 1.27 48.26 44.93
#